data_AF-A0A6A9SMY0-F1
#
_entry.id   AF-A0A6A9SMY0-F1
#
_cell.length_a   1.000
_cell.length_b   1.000
_cell.length_c   1.000
_cell.angle_alpha   90.00
_cell.angle_beta   90.00
_cell.angle_gamma   90.00
#
_symmetry.space_group_name_H-M   'P 1'
#
loop_
_entity.id
_entity.type
_entity.pdbx_description
1 polymer ?
#
loop_
_entity_poly.entity_id
_entity_poly.type
_entity_poly.pdbx_seq_one_letter_code
_entity_poly.pdbx_strand_id
1 'polypeptide(L)' 'MEKERLRTLIGIAMVSLGLVQTVSGVLQDNLPFATFGFLYALIGVAYLWAEVYSADQ' A
#
# COMPACT_ATOMS: atom_id res chain seq x y z
N MET A 1 5.72 -16.23 -13.30
CA MET A 1 7.00 -16.03 -12.59
C MET A 1 7.41 -14.56 -12.46
N GLU A 2 8.02 -13.89 -13.44
CA GLU A 2 8.61 -12.54 -13.21
C GLU A 2 7.56 -11.41 -13.05
N LYS A 3 6.46 -11.49 -13.82
CA LYS A 3 5.38 -10.49 -13.80
C LYS A 3 4.56 -10.49 -12.51
N GLU A 4 4.27 -11.66 -11.93
CA GLU A 4 3.58 -11.77 -10.63
C GLU A 4 4.44 -11.25 -9.48
N ARG A 5 5.75 -11.56 -9.52
CA ARG A 5 6.71 -11.06 -8.53
C ARG A 5 6.80 -9.53 -8.57
N LEU A 6 6.83 -8.94 -9.76
CA LEU A 6 6.80 -7.49 -9.94
C LEU A 6 5.51 -6.86 -9.41
N ARG A 7 4.34 -7.44 -9.71
CA ARG A 7 3.05 -6.97 -9.19
C ARG A 7 2.99 -7.03 -7.66
N THR A 8 3.47 -8.13 -7.08
CA THR A 8 3.58 -8.29 -5.63
C THR A 8 4.50 -7.23 -5.01
N LEU A 9 5.67 -6.99 -5.61
CA LEU A 9 6.60 -5.96 -5.14
C LEU A 9 6.01 -4.55 -5.22
N ILE A 10 5.28 -4.25 -6.30
CA ILE A 10 4.58 -2.97 -6.47
C ILE A 10 3.53 -2.79 -5.37
N GLY A 11 2.73 -3.82 -5.09
CA GLY A 11 1.75 -3.79 -4.02
C GLY A 11 2.38 -3.59 -2.64
N ILE A 12 3.45 -4.33 -2.33
CA ILE A 12 4.19 -4.18 -1.06
C ILE A 12 4.78 -2.76 -0.96
N ALA A 13 5.32 -2.22 -2.04
CA ALA A 13 5.85 -0.86 -2.08
C ALA A 13 4.75 0.17 -1.80
N MET A 14 3.58 0.04 -2.43
CA MET A 14 2.43 0.93 -2.17
C MET A 14 2.01 0.90 -0.71
N VAL A 15 1.86 -0.29 -0.10
CA VAL A 15 1.51 -0.43 1.31
C VAL A 15 2.56 0.22 2.21
N SER A 16 3.84 -0.07 1.94
CA SER A 16 4.96 0.44 2.74
C SER A 16 5.03 1.97 2.68
N LEU A 17 4.91 2.55 1.48
CA LEU A 17 4.91 4.01 1.30
C LEU A 17 3.72 4.67 1.99
N GLY A 18 2.52 4.09 1.87
CA GLY A 18 1.33 4.60 2.56
C GLY A 18 1.47 4.56 4.07
N LEU A 19 2.03 3.48 4.63
CA LEU A 19 2.31 3.37 6.06
C LEU A 19 3.34 4.39 6.53
N VAL A 20 4.45 4.56 5.81
CA VAL A 20 5.47 5.58 6.13
C VAL A 20 4.85 6.98 6.11
N GLN A 21 4.02 7.27 5.10
CA GLN A 21 3.29 8.52 5.01
C GLN A 21 2.32 8.71 6.19
N THR A 22 1.58 7.67 6.56
CA THR A 22 0.65 7.69 7.70
C THR A 22 1.39 8.01 8.99
N VAL A 23 2.45 7.25 9.30
CA VAL A 23 3.25 7.42 10.52
C VAL A 23 3.89 8.82 10.54
N SER A 24 4.45 9.26 9.42
CA SER A 24 5.04 10.60 9.31
C SER A 24 4.00 11.71 9.52
N GLY A 25 2.79 11.53 9.01
CA GLY A 25 1.68 12.46 9.20
C GLY A 25 1.21 12.53 10.64
N VAL A 26 1.11 11.38 11.33
CA VAL A 26 0.78 11.32 12.76
C VAL A 26 1.85 12.01 13.61
N LEU A 27 3.13 11.76 13.32
CA LEU A 27 4.25 12.41 14.04
C LEU A 27 4.31 13.93 13.84
N GLN A 28 3.77 14.43 12.72
CA GLN A 28 3.73 15.86 12.39
C GLN A 28 2.40 16.52 12.77
N ASP A 29 1.48 15.83 13.44
CA ASP A 29 0.09 16.27 13.69
C ASP A 29 -0.65 16.72 12.41
N ASN A 30 -0.22 16.21 11.25
CA ASN A 30 -0.78 16.52 9.95
C ASN A 30 -1.81 15.45 9.58
N LEU A 31 -3.00 15.61 10.16
CA LEU A 31 -4.15 14.70 10.00
C LEU A 31 -4.54 14.44 8.53
N PRO A 32 -4.57 15.45 7.63
CA PRO A 32 -4.77 15.22 6.20
C PRO A 32 -3.72 14.31 5.60
N PHE A 33 -2.44 14.57 5.86
CA PHE A 33 -1.33 13.79 5.31
C PHE A 33 -1.35 12.35 5.83
N ALA A 34 -1.66 12.16 7.11
CA ALA A 34 -1.83 10.84 7.70
C ALA A 34 -2.99 10.07 7.06
N THR A 35 -4.12 10.73 6.84
CA THR A 35 -5.33 10.15 6.23
C THR A 35 -5.05 9.71 4.79
N PHE A 36 -4.40 10.55 3.99
CA PHE A 36 -4.01 10.18 2.62
C PHE A 36 -3.03 9.00 2.60
N GLY A 37 -2.05 8.99 3.50
CA GLY A 37 -1.14 7.85 3.64
C GLY A 37 -1.88 6.55 3.98
N PHE A 38 -2.87 6.62 4.87
CA PHE A 38 -3.64 5.46 5.29
C PHE A 38 -4.51 4.92 4.15
N LEU A 39 -5.18 5.81 3.42
CA LEU A 39 -5.95 5.45 2.22
C LEU A 39 -5.04 4.83 1.15
N TYR A 40 -3.84 5.38 0.96
CA TYR A 40 -2.87 4.84 0.01
C TYR A 40 -2.39 3.44 0.40
N ALA A 41 -2.14 3.21 1.69
CA ALA A 41 -1.79 1.88 2.20
C ALA A 41 -2.94 0.88 1.96
N LEU A 42 -4.19 1.28 2.19
CA LEU A 42 -5.37 0.45 1.91
C LEU A 42 -5.50 0.09 0.42
N ILE A 43 -5.22 1.05 -0.48
CA ILE A 43 -5.19 0.78 -1.93
C ILE A 43 -4.11 -0.26 -2.25
N GLY A 44 -2.92 -0.16 -1.65
CA GLY A 44 -1.86 -1.15 -1.81
C GLY A 44 -2.28 -2.55 -1.33
N VAL A 45 -3.01 -2.64 -0.22
CA VAL A 45 -3.55 -3.92 0.30
C VAL A 45 -4.61 -4.48 -0.65
N ALA A 46 -5.54 -3.65 -1.12
CA ALA A 46 -6.56 -4.06 -2.07
C ALA A 46 -5.94 -4.51 -3.41
N TYR A 47 -4.90 -3.83 -3.86
CA TYR A 47 -4.13 -4.21 -5.04
C TYR A 47 -3.44 -5.55 -4.85
N LEU A 48 -2.76 -5.77 -3.73
CA LEU A 48 -2.16 -7.09 -3.42
C LEU A 48 -3.22 -8.18 -3.36
N TRP A 49 -4.38 -7.91 -2.76
CA TRP A 49 -5.46 -8.88 -2.72
C TRP A 49 -5.96 -9.21 -4.14
N ALA A 50 -6.34 -8.21 -4.93
CA ALA A 50 -6.87 -8.43 -6.27
C ALA A 50 -5.85 -9.09 -7.21
N GLU A 51 -4.58 -8.71 -7.12
CA GLU A 51 -3.58 -9.08 -8.09
C GLU A 51 -2.80 -10.35 -7.71
N VAL A 52 -2.64 -10.63 -6.41
CA VAL A 52 -1.91 -11.80 -5.91
C VAL A 52 -2.85 -12.91 -5.48
N TYR A 53 -3.97 -12.60 -4.83
CA TYR A 53 -4.87 -13.63 -4.30
C TYR A 53 -5.93 -14.05 -5.32
N SER A 54 -6.51 -13.11 -6.10
CA SER A 54 -7.49 -13.47 -7.13
C SER A 54 -6.87 -14.01 -8.41
N ALA A 55 -5.57 -13.87 -8.61
CA ALA A 55 -4.84 -14.50 -9.73
C ALA A 55 -4.45 -15.96 -9.44
N ASP A 56 -4.44 -16.36 -8.16
CA ASP A 56 -4.10 -17.71 -7.69
C ASP A 56 -5.34 -18.63 -7.55
N GLN A 57 -6.54 -18.09 -7.78
CA GLN A 57 -7.83 -18.80 -7.72
C GLN A 57 -8.39 -19.10 -9.12
#